data_AF-M2QLP7-F1
#
_entry.id   AF-M2QLP7-F1
#
_cell.length_a   1.000
_cell.length_b   1.000
_cell.length_c   1.000
_cell.angle_alpha   90.00
_cell.angle_beta   90.00
_cell.angle_gamma   90.00
#
_symmetry.space_group_name_H-M   'P 1'
#
loop_
_entity.id
_entity.type
_entity.pdbx_description
1 polymer ?
#
loop_
_entity_poly.entity_id
_entity_poly.type
_entity_poly.pdbx_seq_one_letter_code
_entity_poly.pdbx_strand_id
1 'polypeptide(L)'
;RQMGSCAAYVARFRELLPHLDWSETTKLDQFKEGLKETVLDKVRGVRPKPTTFDQYVELAIEFDNKLHEDELARKDRSRHDHSQSRPAPRSLPQPCSQPSAPLAPASSSSDKDRRKRENLCLYCGGSGHGVDTCPNK
;
A
#
# COMPACT_ATOMS: atom_id res chain seq x y z
N ARG A 1 -23.49 1.54 -8.98
CA ARG A 1 -22.08 1.24 -8.61
C ARG A 1 -21.26 2.52 -8.62
N GLN A 2 -20.34 2.68 -7.67
CA GLN A 2 -19.47 3.83 -7.47
C GLN A 2 -18.43 3.92 -8.59
N MET A 3 -18.57 4.92 -9.47
CA MET A 3 -17.66 5.15 -10.61
C MET A 3 -16.62 6.26 -10.33
N GLY A 4 -16.78 7.00 -9.22
CA GLY A 4 -15.93 8.13 -8.83
C GLY A 4 -15.67 8.15 -7.32
N SER A 5 -15.70 9.34 -6.72
CA SER A 5 -15.63 9.49 -5.26
C SER A 5 -16.87 8.92 -4.58
N CYS A 6 -16.72 8.48 -3.33
CA CYS A 6 -17.84 7.98 -2.54
C CYS A 6 -18.90 9.07 -2.34
N ALA A 7 -18.48 10.31 -2.09
CA ALA A 7 -19.38 11.46 -1.93
C ALA A 7 -20.28 11.70 -3.17
N ALA A 8 -19.72 11.59 -4.38
CA ALA A 8 -20.50 11.74 -5.61
C ALA A 8 -21.53 10.61 -5.79
N TYR A 9 -21.16 9.38 -5.40
CA TYR A 9 -22.08 8.24 -5.42
C TYR A 9 -23.22 8.42 -4.39
N VAL A 10 -22.90 8.86 -3.17
CA VAL A 10 -23.87 9.17 -2.12
C VAL A 10 -24.86 10.23 -2.57
N ALA A 11 -24.40 11.31 -3.22
CA ALA A 11 -25.27 12.37 -3.69
C ALA A 11 -26.33 11.85 -4.66
N ARG A 12 -25.94 11.04 -5.65
CA ARG A 12 -26.87 10.40 -6.59
C ARG A 12 -27.80 9.41 -5.89
N PHE A 13 -27.30 8.67 -4.91
CA PHE A 13 -28.13 7.73 -4.17
C PHE A 13 -29.20 8.46 -3.35
N ARG A 14 -28.84 9.57 -2.69
CA ARG A 14 -29.76 10.43 -1.94
C ARG A 14 -30.82 11.11 -2.81
N GLU A 15 -30.48 11.45 -4.04
CA GLU A 15 -31.43 11.98 -5.03
C GLU A 15 -32.51 10.96 -5.43
N LEU A 16 -32.15 9.68 -5.51
CA LEU A 16 -33.08 8.59 -5.85
C LEU A 16 -33.88 8.08 -4.65
N LEU A 17 -33.35 8.22 -3.43
CA LEU A 17 -33.99 7.75 -2.20
C LEU A 17 -35.46 8.17 -1.98
N PRO A 18 -35.89 9.43 -2.22
CA PRO A 18 -37.28 9.82 -2.02
C PRO A 18 -38.26 9.15 -2.99
N HIS A 19 -37.78 8.57 -4.08
CA HIS A 19 -38.60 7.82 -5.04
C HIS A 19 -38.71 6.32 -4.69
N LEU A 20 -38.10 5.90 -3.56
CA LEU A 20 -37.95 4.52 -3.16
C LEU A 20 -38.45 4.34 -1.73
N ASP A 21 -39.46 3.50 -1.53
CA ASP A 21 -39.97 3.13 -0.19
C ASP A 21 -39.08 2.06 0.48
N TRP A 22 -37.78 2.34 0.59
CA TRP A 22 -36.81 1.41 1.16
C TRP A 22 -36.67 1.57 2.68
N SER A 23 -36.63 0.44 3.38
CA SER A 23 -36.24 0.40 4.80
C SER A 23 -34.76 0.77 4.97
N GLU A 24 -34.34 1.25 6.15
CA GLU A 24 -32.93 1.55 6.45
C GLU A 24 -32.00 0.36 6.15
N THR A 25 -32.44 -0.87 6.46
CA THR A 25 -31.69 -2.09 6.14
C THR A 25 -31.51 -2.26 4.64
N THR A 26 -32.58 -2.09 3.85
CA THR A 26 -32.55 -2.18 2.39
C THR A 26 -31.66 -1.10 1.78
N LYS A 27 -31.72 0.14 2.28
CA LYS A 27 -30.84 1.23 1.85
C LYS A 27 -29.38 0.88 2.08
N LEU A 28 -29.05 0.36 3.27
CA LEU A 28 -27.70 -0.06 3.62
C LEU A 28 -27.20 -1.18 2.72
N ASP A 29 -27.99 -2.22 2.48
CA ASP A 29 -27.57 -3.35 1.65
C ASP A 29 -27.40 -2.92 0.19
N GLN A 30 -28.32 -2.13 -0.37
CA GLN A 30 -28.19 -1.63 -1.72
C GLN A 30 -26.99 -0.69 -1.88
N PHE A 31 -26.72 0.14 -0.87
CA PHE A 31 -25.58 1.04 -0.85
C PHE A 31 -24.25 0.27 -0.78
N LYS A 32 -24.19 -0.81 0.01
CA LYS A 32 -23.03 -1.71 0.07
C LYS A 32 -22.73 -2.32 -1.30
N GLU A 33 -23.73 -2.85 -2.00
CA GLU A 33 -23.53 -3.43 -3.34
C GLU A 33 -22.99 -2.42 -4.36
N GLY A 34 -23.31 -1.14 -4.17
CA GLY A 34 -22.85 -0.07 -5.02
C GLY A 34 -21.44 0.44 -4.70
N LEU A 35 -20.92 0.23 -3.49
CA LEU A 35 -19.62 0.75 -3.05
C LEU A 35 -18.43 -0.01 -3.64
N LYS A 36 -17.27 0.66 -3.69
CA LYS A 36 -15.99 -0.01 -3.97
C LYS A 36 -15.64 -1.00 -2.87
N GLU A 37 -15.09 -2.15 -3.26
CA GLU A 37 -14.70 -3.21 -2.34
C GLU A 37 -13.64 -2.76 -1.32
N THR A 38 -12.71 -1.89 -1.72
CA THR A 38 -11.68 -1.32 -0.84
C THR A 38 -12.27 -0.49 0.31
N VAL A 39 -13.33 0.27 0.04
CA VAL A 39 -14.04 1.07 1.05
C VAL A 39 -14.86 0.15 1.96
N LEU A 40 -15.55 -0.84 1.37
CA LEU A 40 -16.31 -1.86 2.09
C LEU A 40 -15.46 -2.63 3.10
N ASP A 41 -14.26 -3.07 2.72
CA ASP A 41 -13.35 -3.81 3.59
C ASP A 41 -12.98 -2.99 4.84
N LYS A 42 -12.70 -1.70 4.67
CA LYS A 42 -12.43 -0.80 5.79
C LYS A 42 -13.62 -0.61 6.72
N VAL A 43 -14.81 -0.42 6.16
CA VAL A 43 -16.03 -0.26 6.96
C VAL A 43 -16.37 -1.54 7.73
N ARG A 44 -16.10 -2.74 7.18
CA ARG A 44 -16.34 -4.03 7.87
C ARG A 44 -15.57 -4.16 9.19
N GLY A 45 -14.38 -3.55 9.27
CA GLY A 45 -13.53 -3.55 10.45
C GLY A 45 -13.98 -2.61 11.58
N VAL A 46 -14.90 -1.67 11.31
CA VAL A 46 -15.32 -0.65 12.28
C VAL A 46 -16.23 -1.22 13.36
N ARG A 47 -15.99 -0.81 14.61
CA ARG A 47 -16.81 -1.14 15.78
C ARG A 47 -17.01 0.12 16.65
N PRO A 48 -18.23 0.44 17.10
CA PRO A 48 -19.49 -0.28 16.87
C PRO A 48 -19.95 -0.22 15.40
N LYS A 49 -20.77 -1.20 14.99
CA LYS A 49 -21.24 -1.28 13.59
C LYS A 49 -22.31 -0.19 13.37
N PRO A 50 -22.20 0.61 12.30
CA PRO A 50 -23.23 1.60 11.99
C PRO A 50 -24.59 0.93 11.76
N THR A 51 -25.62 1.47 12.40
CA THR A 51 -27.00 0.95 12.32
C THR A 51 -27.88 1.78 11.40
N THR A 52 -27.49 3.02 11.10
CA THR A 52 -28.23 3.94 10.23
C THR A 52 -27.51 4.15 8.91
N PHE A 53 -28.29 4.45 7.86
CA PHE A 53 -27.75 4.77 6.54
C PHE A 53 -26.78 5.95 6.60
N ASP A 54 -27.13 7.00 7.34
CA ASP A 54 -26.34 8.23 7.39
C ASP A 54 -24.96 8.03 8.03
N GLN A 55 -24.89 7.29 9.15
CA GLN A 55 -23.61 6.93 9.78
C GLN A 55 -22.74 6.11 8.82
N TYR A 56 -23.35 5.18 8.09
CA TYR A 56 -22.62 4.36 7.12
C TYR A 56 -22.06 5.22 5.97
N VAL A 57 -22.82 6.21 5.52
CA VAL A 57 -22.41 7.17 4.48
C VAL A 57 -21.22 8.00 4.95
N GLU A 58 -21.27 8.56 6.15
CA GLU A 58 -20.17 9.36 6.72
C GLU A 58 -18.88 8.53 6.79
N LEU A 59 -18.96 7.33 7.35
CA LEU A 59 -17.83 6.39 7.43
C LEU A 59 -17.27 6.05 6.04
N ALA A 60 -18.15 5.75 5.07
CA ALA A 60 -17.71 5.40 3.72
C ALA A 60 -16.98 6.57 3.03
N ILE A 61 -17.44 7.81 3.21
CA ILE A 61 -16.78 9.01 2.69
C ILE A 61 -15.41 9.20 3.35
N GLU A 62 -15.34 9.07 4.67
CA GLU A 62 -14.08 9.21 5.42
C GLU A 62 -13.04 8.20 4.94
N PHE A 63 -13.41 6.93 4.76
CA PHE A 63 -12.49 5.91 4.26
C PHE A 63 -12.10 6.12 2.80
N ASP A 64 -13.01 6.56 1.93
CA ASP A 64 -12.68 6.87 0.53
C ASP A 64 -11.66 8.01 0.45
N ASN A 65 -11.84 9.08 1.24
CA ASN A 65 -10.89 10.19 1.35
C ASN A 65 -9.54 9.72 1.87
N LYS A 66 -9.53 8.95 2.97
CA LYS A 66 -8.29 8.43 3.55
C LYS A 66 -7.53 7.51 2.60
N LEU A 67 -8.23 6.63 1.88
CA LEU A 67 -7.61 5.78 0.86
C LEU A 67 -7.01 6.61 -0.27
N HIS A 68 -7.68 7.69 -0.68
CA HIS A 68 -7.16 8.60 -1.68
C HIS A 68 -5.90 9.34 -1.20
N GLU A 69 -5.89 9.84 0.03
CA GLU A 69 -4.72 10.47 0.65
C GLU A 69 -3.52 9.51 0.73
N ASP A 70 -3.75 8.27 1.17
CA ASP A 70 -2.73 7.21 1.22
C ASP A 70 -2.17 6.93 -0.19
N GLU A 71 -3.01 6.90 -1.22
CA GLU A 71 -2.59 6.70 -2.61
C GLU A 71 -1.72 7.87 -3.12
N LEU A 72 -2.12 9.11 -2.82
CA LEU A 72 -1.35 10.30 -3.18
C LEU A 72 -0.01 10.31 -2.45
N ALA A 73 0.03 10.00 -1.16
CA ALA A 73 1.26 9.91 -0.38
C ALA A 73 2.21 8.82 -0.90
N ARG A 74 1.68 7.67 -1.32
CA ARG A 74 2.47 6.61 -1.96
C ARG A 74 3.06 7.05 -3.29
N LYS A 75 2.29 7.76 -4.12
CA LYS A 75 2.78 8.32 -5.39
C LYS A 75 3.85 9.38 -5.18
N ASP A 76 3.69 10.24 -4.18
CA ASP A 76 4.71 11.24 -3.82
C ASP A 76 6.01 10.58 -3.34
N ARG A 77 5.91 9.60 -2.44
CA ARG A 77 7.07 8.83 -1.97
C ARG A 77 7.75 8.06 -3.10
N SER A 78 7.00 7.48 -4.03
CA SER A 78 7.55 6.80 -5.20
C SER A 78 8.27 7.77 -6.15
N ARG A 79 7.78 9.01 -6.30
CA ARG A 79 8.47 10.08 -7.04
C ARG A 79 9.74 10.55 -6.33
N HIS A 80 9.72 10.61 -5.00
CA HIS A 80 10.88 10.99 -4.19
C HIS A 80 11.94 9.87 -4.10
N ASP A 81 11.52 8.61 -4.14
CA ASP A 81 12.41 7.45 -4.17
C ASP A 81 13.12 7.34 -5.53
N HIS A 82 12.44 7.65 -6.63
CA HIS A 82 13.03 7.71 -7.97
C HIS A 82 13.88 8.96 -8.23
N SER A 83 13.79 10.02 -7.41
CA SER A 83 14.63 11.21 -7.53
C SER A 83 15.90 11.17 -6.67
N GLN A 84 16.06 10.19 -5.77
CA GLN A 84 17.30 9.94 -5.03
C GLN A 84 18.30 9.03 -5.76
N SER A 85 18.06 8.73 -7.03
CA SER A 85 19.08 8.23 -7.96
C SER A 85 19.92 9.40 -8.52
N ARG A 86 20.63 10.14 -7.64
CA ARG A 86 21.82 10.87 -8.09
C ARG A 86 23.01 9.93 -7.93
N PRO A 87 23.66 9.45 -9.00
CA PRO A 87 25.03 9.01 -8.86
C PRO A 87 25.84 10.26 -8.49
N ALA A 88 26.42 10.26 -7.29
CA ALA A 88 27.46 11.23 -6.96
C ALA A 88 28.56 11.11 -8.05
N PRO A 89 29.04 12.21 -8.65
CA PRO A 89 30.19 12.15 -9.54
C PRO A 89 31.41 11.94 -8.66
N ARG A 90 31.74 10.69 -8.37
CA ARG A 90 33.00 10.35 -7.69
C ARG A 90 34.05 10.18 -8.76
N SER A 91 34.85 11.23 -8.89
CA SER A 91 36.11 11.28 -9.61
C SER A 91 36.90 9.99 -9.42
N LEU A 92 37.31 9.37 -10.52
CA LEU A 92 38.45 8.46 -10.54
C LEU A 92 39.67 9.22 -9.98
N PRO A 93 40.49 8.54 -9.15
CA PRO A 93 41.67 7.89 -9.73
C PRO A 93 41.87 6.43 -9.24
N GLN A 94 42.44 5.63 -10.14
CA GLN A 94 43.16 4.35 -9.94
C GLN A 94 44.16 4.35 -8.75
N PRO A 95 44.89 3.25 -8.46
CA PRO A 95 44.51 1.84 -8.26
C PRO A 95 45.13 1.30 -6.93
N CYS A 96 45.13 -0.02 -6.74
CA CYS A 96 45.96 -0.83 -5.83
C CYS A 96 45.46 -1.20 -4.41
N SER A 97 45.46 -2.52 -4.22
CA SER A 97 45.81 -3.29 -3.00
C SER A 97 44.76 -3.45 -1.88
N GLN A 98 44.25 -4.69 -1.80
CA GLN A 98 43.64 -5.31 -0.62
C GLN A 98 44.62 -5.36 0.59
N PRO A 99 44.27 -5.96 1.76
CA PRO A 99 42.96 -6.40 2.29
C PRO A 99 42.69 -5.86 3.72
N SER A 100 41.44 -5.88 4.18
CA SER A 100 41.02 -6.51 5.47
C SER A 100 39.70 -5.94 6.01
N ALA A 101 38.81 -6.87 6.34
CA ALA A 101 37.58 -6.76 7.13
C ALA A 101 36.40 -5.96 6.53
N PRO A 102 35.21 -6.58 6.54
CA PRO A 102 34.06 -5.90 7.14
C PRO A 102 33.30 -6.89 8.05
N LEU A 103 33.00 -6.59 9.32
CA LEU A 103 31.96 -5.65 9.77
C LEU A 103 30.72 -5.69 8.88
N ALA A 104 29.82 -6.65 9.12
CA ALA A 104 28.48 -6.64 8.54
C ALA A 104 27.43 -6.48 9.65
N PRO A 105 26.84 -5.28 9.82
CA PRO A 105 25.62 -5.09 10.57
C PRO A 105 24.39 -5.02 9.65
N ALA A 106 23.25 -5.40 10.24
CA ALA A 106 21.88 -5.07 9.84
C ALA A 106 21.38 -5.58 8.47
N SER A 107 20.79 -6.77 8.47
CA SER A 107 19.89 -7.25 7.42
C SER A 107 18.63 -6.39 7.35
N SER A 108 18.69 -5.27 6.66
CA SER A 108 17.51 -4.50 6.27
C SER A 108 16.68 -5.38 5.32
N SER A 109 15.36 -5.47 5.55
CA SER A 109 14.43 -6.30 4.76
C SER A 109 14.50 -6.04 3.26
N SER A 110 14.92 -4.83 2.87
CA SER A 110 15.15 -4.43 1.48
C SER A 110 16.29 -5.22 0.79
N ASP A 111 17.34 -5.60 1.54
CA ASP A 111 18.44 -6.40 1.00
C ASP A 111 18.03 -7.86 0.76
N LYS A 112 17.08 -8.38 1.56
CA LYS A 112 16.54 -9.73 1.37
C LYS A 112 15.77 -9.86 0.07
N ASP A 113 14.94 -8.87 -0.27
CA ASP A 113 14.13 -8.90 -1.48
C ASP A 113 14.98 -8.81 -2.75
N ARG A 114 15.99 -7.91 -2.75
CA ARG A 114 16.98 -7.82 -3.82
C ARG A 114 17.74 -9.14 -4.00
N ARG A 115 18.28 -9.71 -2.93
CA ARG A 115 19.00 -11.00 -2.99
C ARG A 115 18.12 -12.14 -3.49
N LYS A 116 16.82 -12.14 -3.13
CA LYS A 116 15.86 -13.14 -3.61
C LYS A 116 15.56 -12.99 -5.10
N ARG A 117 15.45 -11.76 -5.62
CA ARG A 117 15.28 -11.50 -7.06
C ARG A 117 16.52 -11.85 -7.87
N GLU A 118 17.71 -11.60 -7.33
CA GLU A 118 19.00 -11.85 -7.98
C GLU A 118 19.56 -13.27 -7.73
N ASN A 119 18.77 -14.15 -7.09
CA ASN A 119 19.19 -15.52 -6.70
C ASN A 119 20.54 -15.57 -5.96
N LEU A 120 20.75 -14.60 -5.07
CA LEU A 120 21.90 -14.49 -4.20
C LEU A 120 21.60 -15.11 -2.83
N CYS A 121 22.60 -15.69 -2.21
CA CYS A 121 22.52 -16.24 -0.87
C CYS A 121 22.04 -15.17 0.13
N LEU A 122 21.03 -15.48 0.93
CA LEU A 122 20.46 -14.52 1.89
C LEU A 122 21.42 -14.22 3.06
N TYR A 123 22.37 -15.09 3.34
CA TYR A 123 23.36 -14.93 4.41
C TYR A 123 24.56 -14.10 3.93
N CYS A 124 25.30 -14.61 2.94
CA CYS A 124 26.56 -14.05 2.47
C CYS A 124 26.45 -13.19 1.19
N GLY A 125 25.30 -13.17 0.51
CA GLY A 125 25.10 -12.37 -0.70
C GLY A 125 25.79 -12.90 -1.97
N GLY A 126 26.44 -14.06 -1.91
CA GLY A 126 27.08 -14.70 -3.06
C GLY A 126 26.07 -15.36 -4.02
N SER A 127 26.38 -15.37 -5.32
CA SER A 127 25.60 -16.08 -6.33
C SER A 127 25.95 -17.58 -6.38
N GLY A 128 25.02 -18.40 -6.87
CA GLY A 128 25.26 -19.83 -7.15
C GLY A 128 25.08 -20.78 -5.96
N HIS A 129 24.63 -20.30 -4.80
CA HIS A 129 24.30 -21.14 -3.65
C HIS A 129 23.24 -20.50 -2.75
N GLY A 130 22.52 -21.34 -2.00
CA GLY A 130 21.55 -20.90 -0.99
C GLY A 130 22.17 -20.72 0.39
N VAL A 131 21.38 -20.30 1.39
CA VAL A 131 21.84 -20.19 2.79
C VAL A 131 22.32 -21.54 3.33
N ASP A 132 21.66 -22.62 2.93
CA ASP A 132 21.96 -23.99 3.37
C ASP A 132 23.31 -24.51 2.84
N THR A 133 23.77 -23.94 1.72
CA THR A 133 25.04 -24.26 1.07
C THR A 133 26.04 -23.10 1.11
N CYS A 134 25.81 -22.07 1.95
CA CYS A 134 26.73 -20.95 2.05
C CYS A 134 28.03 -21.37 2.76
N PRO A 135 29.20 -21.23 2.11
CA PRO A 135 30.48 -21.57 2.70
C PRO A 135 30.93 -20.60 3.79
N ASN A 136 30.26 -19.45 3.92
CA ASN A 136 30.52 -18.45 4.96
C ASN A 136 29.60 -18.58 6.17
N LYS A 137 28.74 -19.61 6.24
CA LYS A 137 27.75 -19.79 7.31
C LYS A 137 28.37 -19.72 8.71
#